data_AF-A0A645CPZ1-F1
#
_entry.id   AF-A0A645CPZ1-F1
#
_cell.length_a   1.000
_cell.length_b   1.000
_cell.length_c   1.000
_cell.angle_alpha   90.00
_cell.angle_beta   90.00
_cell.angle_gamma   90.00
#
_symmetry.space_group_name_H-M   'P 1'
#
loop_
_entity.id
_entity.type
_entity.pdbx_description
1 polymer ?
#
loop_
_entity_poly.entity_id
_entity_poly.type
_entity_poly.pdbx_seq_one_letter_code
_entity_poly.pdbx_strand_id
1 'polypeptide(L)'
;MSPTRRKKKMFVFPLMIFIVGLVLFIFIKLYNQRNIASDNIDTRLRSAAGSLQLIISDTMIENASNKISMDFVDHDSIRILANHIAKIHDVVYVYVMILSHDSALFVLSSYIKEDITSDIVTNYLDYYKEATPSMINAFGSDKAEVFDNTHDQWGNFRSIYLPRKTRSGTPYLLCADVRLSEVVDSQLRYLLEFALSAVFLFLISLPLLLKLRREK
;
A
#
# COMPACT_ATOMS: atom_id res chain seq x y z
N MET A 1 -58.59 21.73 -17.12
CA MET A 1 -57.24 21.28 -16.67
C MET A 1 -57.35 20.75 -15.25
N SER A 2 -57.26 19.44 -15.04
CA SER A 2 -57.52 18.82 -13.74
C SER A 2 -56.37 19.06 -12.72
N PRO A 3 -56.68 19.31 -11.44
CA PRO A 3 -55.70 19.64 -10.40
C PRO A 3 -54.79 18.44 -10.03
N THR A 4 -55.13 17.23 -10.46
CA THR A 4 -54.41 15.99 -10.15
C THR A 4 -53.09 15.83 -10.92
N ARG A 5 -52.96 16.44 -12.12
CA ARG A 5 -51.74 16.36 -12.94
C ARG A 5 -50.62 17.30 -12.44
N ARG A 6 -50.99 18.43 -11.81
CA ARG A 6 -50.05 19.45 -11.30
C ARG A 6 -49.39 19.01 -9.99
N LYS A 7 -50.15 18.34 -9.10
CA LYS A 7 -49.62 17.74 -7.86
C LYS A 7 -48.55 16.67 -8.14
N LYS A 8 -48.79 15.71 -9.05
CA LYS A 8 -47.78 14.68 -9.42
C LYS A 8 -46.44 15.25 -9.91
N LYS A 9 -46.43 16.33 -10.70
CA LYS A 9 -45.19 16.99 -11.17
C LYS A 9 -44.42 17.71 -10.05
N MET A 10 -45.12 18.21 -9.03
CA MET A 10 -44.51 18.92 -7.89
C MET A 10 -43.75 17.98 -6.93
N PHE A 11 -44.08 16.68 -6.93
CA PHE A 11 -43.50 15.68 -6.02
C PHE A 11 -42.40 14.81 -6.64
N VAL A 12 -42.32 14.72 -7.96
CA VAL A 12 -41.22 14.00 -8.65
C VAL A 12 -39.90 14.77 -8.53
N PHE A 13 -39.97 16.11 -8.47
CA PHE A 13 -38.80 16.98 -8.43
C PHE A 13 -37.97 16.85 -7.13
N PRO A 14 -38.55 16.88 -5.91
CA PRO A 14 -37.79 16.65 -4.67
C PRO A 14 -37.21 15.24 -4.57
N LEU A 15 -37.95 14.23 -5.04
CA LEU A 15 -37.48 12.85 -5.06
C LEU A 15 -36.29 12.67 -6.02
N MET A 16 -36.34 13.32 -7.18
CA MET A 16 -35.23 13.31 -8.12
C MET A 16 -34.00 14.02 -7.54
N ILE A 17 -34.17 15.19 -6.89
CA ILE A 17 -33.09 15.89 -6.20
C ILE A 17 -32.48 15.00 -5.11
N PHE A 18 -33.30 14.30 -4.34
CA PHE A 18 -32.82 13.37 -3.31
C PHE A 18 -32.00 12.22 -3.91
N ILE A 19 -32.50 11.58 -4.98
CA ILE A 19 -31.77 10.50 -5.66
C ILE A 19 -30.46 11.00 -6.25
N VAL A 20 -30.47 12.16 -6.92
CA VAL A 20 -29.27 12.76 -7.51
C VAL A 20 -28.27 13.13 -6.41
N GLY A 21 -28.72 13.73 -5.31
CA GLY A 21 -27.88 14.06 -4.16
C GLY A 21 -27.27 12.82 -3.50
N LEU A 22 -28.04 11.73 -3.40
CA LEU A 22 -27.56 10.44 -2.90
C LEU A 22 -26.48 9.86 -3.82
N VAL A 23 -26.72 9.83 -5.13
CA VAL A 23 -25.75 9.34 -6.12
C VAL A 23 -24.47 10.19 -6.11
N LEU A 24 -24.61 11.52 -6.02
CA LEU A 24 -23.47 12.43 -5.98
C LEU A 24 -22.66 12.29 -4.68
N PHE A 25 -23.34 12.17 -3.54
CA PHE A 25 -22.70 11.90 -2.25
C PHE A 25 -21.95 10.56 -2.26
N ILE A 26 -22.58 9.53 -2.81
CA ILE A 26 -21.97 8.21 -3.01
C ILE A 26 -20.71 8.32 -3.87
N PHE A 27 -20.80 9.03 -4.99
CA PHE A 27 -19.70 9.19 -5.93
C PHE A 27 -18.52 9.94 -5.30
N ILE A 28 -18.78 11.07 -4.64
CA ILE A 28 -17.75 11.87 -3.95
C ILE A 28 -17.08 11.03 -2.85
N LYS A 29 -17.86 10.27 -2.07
CA LYS A 29 -17.34 9.42 -1.01
C LYS A 29 -16.44 8.32 -1.58
N LEU A 30 -16.89 7.62 -2.62
CA LEU A 30 -16.10 6.56 -3.28
C LEU A 30 -14.80 7.11 -3.88
N TYR A 31 -14.85 8.28 -4.50
CA TYR A 31 -13.68 8.92 -5.09
C TYR A 31 -12.65 9.32 -4.04
N ASN A 32 -13.06 10.03 -2.98
CA ASN A 32 -12.14 10.46 -1.92
C ASN A 32 -11.56 9.27 -1.14
N GLN A 33 -12.35 8.23 -0.91
CA GLN A 33 -11.97 7.13 -0.03
C GLN A 33 -10.97 6.16 -0.66
N ARG A 34 -11.06 5.92 -1.98
CA ARG A 34 -10.04 5.16 -2.71
C ARG A 34 -8.67 5.85 -2.65
N ASN A 35 -8.64 7.17 -2.74
CA ASN A 35 -7.39 7.94 -2.70
C ASN A 35 -6.77 7.91 -1.30
N ILE A 36 -7.54 8.17 -0.24
CA ILE A 36 -7.03 8.19 1.15
C ILE A 36 -6.45 6.83 1.57
N ALA A 37 -7.09 5.72 1.20
CA ALA A 37 -6.65 4.38 1.57
C ALA A 37 -5.30 4.02 0.93
N SER A 38 -5.15 4.33 -0.37
CA SER A 38 -3.88 4.14 -1.09
C SER A 38 -2.80 5.06 -0.54
N ASP A 39 -3.13 6.33 -0.31
CA ASP A 39 -2.17 7.33 0.17
C ASP A 39 -1.58 6.99 1.53
N ASN A 40 -2.38 6.42 2.45
CA ASN A 40 -1.90 6.00 3.77
C ASN A 40 -0.90 4.83 3.64
N ILE A 41 -1.25 3.82 2.84
CA ILE A 41 -0.39 2.65 2.59
C ILE A 41 0.92 3.10 1.93
N ASP A 42 0.82 3.91 0.87
CA ASP A 42 1.99 4.42 0.14
C ASP A 42 2.86 5.31 1.04
N THR A 43 2.26 6.07 1.97
CA THR A 43 2.99 6.85 2.98
C THR A 43 3.74 5.94 3.95
N ARG A 44 3.11 4.90 4.48
CA ARG A 44 3.77 3.93 5.38
C ARG A 44 4.94 3.23 4.69
N LEU A 45 4.72 2.76 3.47
CA LEU A 45 5.75 2.15 2.63
C LEU A 45 6.93 3.08 2.43
N ARG A 46 6.67 4.33 2.01
CA ARG A 46 7.71 5.35 1.78
C ARG A 46 8.48 5.67 3.04
N SER A 47 7.79 5.84 4.18
CA SER A 47 8.44 6.11 5.46
C SER A 47 9.29 4.93 5.92
N ALA A 48 8.80 3.69 5.79
CA ALA A 48 9.54 2.50 6.15
C ALA A 48 10.81 2.31 5.30
N ALA A 49 10.68 2.37 3.98
CA ALA A 49 11.81 2.26 3.06
C ALA A 49 12.81 3.41 3.27
N GLY A 50 12.32 4.64 3.46
CA GLY A 50 13.17 5.81 3.72
C GLY A 50 13.96 5.71 5.03
N SER A 51 13.36 5.15 6.08
CA SER A 51 14.02 4.95 7.38
C SER A 51 15.23 4.01 7.31
N LEU A 52 15.31 3.12 6.32
CA LEU A 52 16.48 2.25 6.10
C LEU A 52 17.75 3.05 5.81
N GLN A 53 17.62 4.27 5.27
CA GLN A 53 18.77 5.15 5.02
C GLN A 53 19.49 5.56 6.31
N LEU A 54 18.85 5.42 7.47
CA LEU A 54 19.45 5.71 8.78
C LEU A 54 20.34 4.59 9.30
N ILE A 55 20.19 3.37 8.78
CA ILE A 55 20.92 2.18 9.26
C ILE A 55 21.90 1.63 8.21
N ILE A 56 21.66 1.91 6.93
CA ILE A 56 22.56 1.51 5.83
C ILE A 56 23.63 2.56 5.59
N SER A 57 24.87 2.09 5.42
CA SER A 57 26.00 2.93 5.00
C SER A 57 26.48 2.59 3.59
N ASP A 58 27.12 3.55 2.92
CA ASP A 58 27.76 3.34 1.61
C ASP A 58 28.74 2.17 1.65
N THR A 59 29.56 2.06 2.71
CA THR A 59 30.51 0.96 2.88
C THR A 59 29.84 -0.41 2.86
N MET A 60 28.64 -0.55 3.45
CA MET A 60 27.90 -1.81 3.40
C MET A 60 27.46 -2.15 1.99
N ILE A 61 26.97 -1.18 1.23
CA ILE A 61 26.57 -1.37 -0.17
C ILE A 61 27.78 -1.72 -1.05
N GLU A 62 28.92 -1.05 -0.85
CA GLU A 62 30.14 -1.37 -1.59
C GLU A 62 30.67 -2.76 -1.24
N ASN A 63 30.68 -3.13 0.05
CA ASN A 63 31.10 -4.46 0.47
C ASN A 63 30.22 -5.54 -0.14
N ALA A 64 28.90 -5.34 -0.12
CA ALA A 64 27.95 -6.26 -0.75
C ALA A 64 28.16 -6.37 -2.25
N SER A 65 28.39 -5.25 -2.94
CA SER A 65 28.64 -5.21 -4.39
C SER A 65 29.94 -5.92 -4.77
N ASN A 66 30.95 -5.85 -3.89
CA ASN A 66 32.21 -6.58 -4.03
C ASN A 66 32.14 -8.01 -3.46
N LYS A 67 30.97 -8.48 -3.05
CA LYS A 67 30.72 -9.82 -2.48
C LYS A 67 31.61 -10.13 -1.26
N ILE A 68 31.94 -9.09 -0.48
CA ILE A 68 32.67 -9.22 0.77
C ILE A 68 31.70 -9.76 1.82
N SER A 69 32.10 -10.83 2.52
CA SER A 69 31.31 -11.43 3.60
C SER A 69 31.10 -10.43 4.73
N MET A 70 29.88 -10.40 5.26
CA MET A 70 29.54 -9.66 6.47
C MET A 70 29.65 -10.57 7.69
N ASP A 71 30.14 -10.03 8.81
CA ASP A 71 30.09 -10.76 10.08
C ASP A 71 28.64 -11.01 10.51
N PHE A 72 28.38 -12.20 11.06
CA PHE A 72 27.03 -12.61 11.44
C PHE A 72 26.44 -11.71 12.55
N VAL A 73 27.25 -11.32 13.53
CA VAL A 73 26.80 -10.49 14.67
C VAL A 73 26.46 -9.08 14.18
N ASP A 74 27.26 -8.54 13.28
CA ASP A 74 27.00 -7.24 12.66
C ASP A 74 25.72 -7.27 11.82
N HIS A 75 25.53 -8.32 11.01
CA HIS A 75 24.34 -8.49 10.18
C HIS A 75 23.06 -8.69 11.02
N ASP A 76 23.14 -9.44 12.13
CA ASP A 76 21.98 -9.64 13.01
C ASP A 76 21.61 -8.34 13.76
N SER A 77 22.61 -7.58 14.21
CA SER A 77 22.39 -6.31 14.90
C SER A 77 21.65 -5.30 14.03
N ILE A 78 22.05 -5.14 12.76
CA ILE A 78 21.35 -4.25 11.83
C ILE A 78 19.97 -4.81 11.43
N ARG A 79 19.82 -6.13 11.37
CA ARG A 79 18.52 -6.76 11.10
C ARG A 79 17.50 -6.53 12.21
N ILE A 80 17.92 -6.49 13.47
CA ILE A 80 17.04 -6.10 14.58
C ILE A 80 16.51 -4.68 14.38
N LEU A 81 17.34 -3.75 13.90
CA LEU A 81 16.90 -2.39 13.56
C LEU A 81 15.92 -2.40 12.39
N ALA A 82 16.16 -3.19 11.35
CA ALA A 82 15.24 -3.37 10.23
C ALA A 82 13.86 -3.91 10.69
N ASN A 83 13.85 -4.94 11.55
CA ASN A 83 12.62 -5.47 12.16
C ASN A 83 11.87 -4.40 12.96
N HIS A 84 12.60 -3.51 13.66
CA HIS A 84 12.00 -2.41 14.40
C HIS A 84 11.39 -1.34 13.48
N ILE A 85 12.08 -0.99 12.38
CA ILE A 85 11.56 -0.08 11.36
C ILE A 85 10.27 -0.64 10.76
N ALA A 86 10.27 -1.91 10.36
CA ALA A 86 9.08 -2.57 9.81
C ALA A 86 7.90 -2.45 10.79
N LYS A 87 8.13 -2.75 12.07
CA LYS A 87 7.12 -2.68 13.12
C LYS A 87 6.59 -1.26 13.36
N ILE A 88 7.45 -0.23 13.41
CA ILE A 88 7.02 1.16 13.68
C ILE A 88 6.13 1.70 12.55
N HIS A 89 6.47 1.38 11.31
CA HIS A 89 5.72 1.83 10.15
C HIS A 89 4.57 0.90 9.76
N ASP A 90 4.35 -0.15 10.55
CA ASP A 90 3.32 -1.17 10.34
C ASP A 90 3.47 -1.84 8.96
N VAL A 91 4.69 -2.11 8.48
CA VAL A 91 4.91 -2.82 7.21
C VAL A 91 5.36 -4.25 7.48
N VAL A 92 5.13 -5.17 6.53
CA VAL A 92 5.48 -6.59 6.74
C VAL A 92 6.96 -6.83 6.53
N TYR A 93 7.56 -6.19 5.53
CA TYR A 93 9.00 -6.26 5.30
C TYR A 93 9.60 -4.89 4.98
N VAL A 94 10.86 -4.74 5.36
CA VAL A 94 11.78 -3.73 4.85
C VAL A 94 13.08 -4.41 4.44
N TYR A 95 13.64 -4.01 3.31
CA TYR A 95 14.83 -4.67 2.77
C TYR A 95 15.64 -3.74 1.87
N VAL A 96 16.87 -4.13 1.64
CA VAL A 96 17.88 -3.37 0.90
C VAL A 96 18.49 -4.30 -0.11
N MET A 97 18.53 -3.86 -1.37
CA MET A 97 19.00 -4.69 -2.46
C MET A 97 20.04 -3.97 -3.30
N ILE A 98 20.95 -4.75 -3.87
CA ILE A 98 21.89 -4.33 -4.91
C ILE A 98 21.59 -5.08 -6.20
N LEU A 99 21.90 -4.46 -7.34
CA LEU A 99 21.75 -5.08 -8.64
C LEU A 99 22.82 -6.17 -8.82
N SER A 100 22.43 -7.33 -9.34
CA SER A 100 23.36 -8.40 -9.72
C SER A 100 22.92 -9.03 -11.03
N HIS A 101 23.60 -8.66 -12.12
CA HIS A 101 23.22 -9.01 -13.49
C HIS A 101 21.74 -8.69 -13.75
N ASP A 102 20.92 -9.71 -14.01
CA ASP A 102 19.49 -9.57 -14.33
C ASP A 102 18.57 -9.77 -13.11
N SER A 103 19.12 -9.69 -11.90
CA SER A 103 18.41 -9.89 -10.64
C SER A 103 18.94 -8.95 -9.54
N ALA A 104 18.56 -9.22 -8.30
CA ALA A 104 18.94 -8.46 -7.12
C ALA A 104 19.49 -9.40 -6.02
N LEU A 105 20.40 -8.88 -5.21
CA LEU A 105 20.87 -9.55 -3.99
C LEU A 105 20.40 -8.78 -2.77
N PHE A 106 19.99 -9.50 -1.72
CA PHE A 106 19.64 -8.91 -0.45
C PHE A 106 20.90 -8.49 0.31
N VAL A 107 21.04 -7.19 0.59
CA VAL A 107 22.06 -6.67 1.53
C VAL A 107 21.54 -6.73 2.96
N LEU A 108 20.25 -6.49 3.13
CA LEU A 108 19.56 -6.52 4.40
C LEU A 108 18.10 -6.86 4.14
N SER A 109 17.49 -7.66 5.00
CA SER A 109 16.04 -7.88 5.01
C SER A 109 15.57 -8.07 6.44
N SER A 110 14.47 -7.43 6.81
CA SER A 110 13.72 -7.83 7.99
C SER A 110 13.12 -9.23 7.81
N TYR A 111 12.65 -9.82 8.90
CA TYR A 111 11.85 -11.04 8.88
C TYR A 111 10.70 -10.93 9.87
N ILE A 112 9.69 -11.78 9.67
CA ILE A 112 8.61 -12.03 10.63
C ILE A 112 8.79 -13.42 11.25
N LYS A 113 8.04 -13.71 12.31
CA LYS A 113 8.15 -14.99 13.02
C LYS A 113 7.83 -16.18 12.12
N GLU A 114 6.89 -15.98 11.21
CA GLU A 114 6.43 -16.97 10.24
C GLU A 114 7.57 -17.42 9.31
N ASP A 115 8.51 -16.51 8.98
CA ASP A 115 9.66 -16.83 8.13
C ASP A 115 10.62 -17.80 8.81
N ILE A 116 10.83 -17.62 10.12
CA ILE A 116 11.66 -18.53 10.94
C ILE A 116 11.01 -19.91 10.96
N THR A 117 9.70 -19.98 11.22
CA THR A 117 9.01 -21.26 11.31
C THR A 117 8.89 -21.98 9.97
N SER A 118 8.97 -21.23 8.87
CA SER A 118 8.88 -21.76 7.51
C SER A 118 10.25 -21.96 6.84
N ASP A 119 11.35 -21.64 7.54
CA ASP A 119 12.73 -21.73 7.04
C ASP A 119 12.96 -20.94 5.74
N ILE A 120 12.38 -19.74 5.65
CA ILE A 120 12.50 -18.82 4.49
C ILE A 120 13.15 -17.48 4.88
N VAL A 121 13.91 -17.46 5.97
CA VAL A 121 14.62 -16.25 6.42
C VAL A 121 15.73 -15.92 5.43
N THR A 122 15.64 -14.73 4.84
CA THR A 122 16.63 -14.22 3.90
C THR A 122 17.98 -13.99 4.58
N ASN A 123 19.06 -14.34 3.89
CA ASN A 123 20.43 -14.12 4.33
C ASN A 123 21.12 -13.04 3.50
N TYR A 124 22.27 -12.60 4.00
CA TYR A 124 23.14 -11.67 3.31
C TYR A 124 23.61 -12.24 1.96
N LEU A 125 23.42 -11.46 0.91
CA LEU A 125 23.67 -11.80 -0.49
C LEU A 125 22.84 -12.98 -1.04
N ASP A 126 21.71 -13.30 -0.42
CA ASP A 126 20.75 -14.21 -1.04
C ASP A 126 20.23 -13.62 -2.35
N TYR A 127 20.09 -14.49 -3.33
CA TYR A 127 19.65 -14.12 -4.68
C TYR A 127 18.13 -14.04 -4.74
N TYR A 128 17.61 -12.92 -5.22
CA TYR A 128 16.18 -12.73 -5.36
C TYR A 128 15.68 -13.23 -6.73
N LYS A 129 15.31 -14.51 -6.77
CA LYS A 129 14.94 -15.21 -8.03
C LYS A 129 13.68 -14.61 -8.68
N GLU A 130 12.80 -14.03 -7.88
CA GLU A 130 11.51 -13.48 -8.28
C GLU A 130 11.56 -11.96 -8.55
N ALA A 131 12.78 -11.38 -8.65
CA ALA A 131 12.95 -9.96 -8.95
C ALA A 131 12.19 -9.54 -10.21
N THR A 132 11.27 -8.58 -10.07
CA THR A 132 10.41 -8.15 -11.17
C THR A 132 11.17 -7.24 -12.14
N PRO A 133 10.75 -7.16 -13.43
CA PRO A 133 11.30 -6.17 -14.35
C PRO A 133 11.17 -4.73 -13.83
N SER A 134 10.10 -4.43 -13.07
CA SER A 134 9.90 -3.13 -12.42
C SER A 134 11.01 -2.81 -11.42
N MET A 135 11.36 -3.78 -10.57
CA MET A 135 12.47 -3.67 -9.61
C MET A 135 13.81 -3.50 -10.33
N ILE A 136 14.11 -4.32 -11.34
CA ILE A 136 15.38 -4.22 -12.08
C ILE A 136 15.51 -2.84 -12.74
N ASN A 137 14.44 -2.35 -13.37
CA ASN A 137 14.42 -1.01 -13.95
C ASN A 137 14.54 0.10 -12.89
N ALA A 138 14.09 -0.14 -11.65
CA ALA A 138 14.17 0.85 -10.57
C ALA A 138 15.62 1.19 -10.19
N PHE A 139 16.56 0.25 -10.27
CA PHE A 139 17.99 0.52 -9.97
C PHE A 139 18.59 1.63 -10.86
N GLY A 140 18.13 1.74 -12.11
CA GLY A 140 18.58 2.73 -13.08
C GLY A 140 17.60 3.89 -13.31
N SER A 141 16.50 3.94 -12.57
CA SER A 141 15.41 4.91 -12.78
C SER A 141 15.74 6.29 -12.22
N ASP A 142 15.39 7.34 -12.97
CA ASP A 142 15.46 8.74 -12.51
C ASP A 142 14.27 9.12 -11.58
N LYS A 143 13.28 8.23 -11.43
CA LYS A 143 12.16 8.44 -10.50
C LYS A 143 12.64 8.31 -9.05
N ALA A 144 12.16 9.20 -8.18
CA ALA A 144 12.46 9.18 -6.75
C ALA A 144 11.91 7.93 -6.03
N GLU A 145 10.83 7.36 -6.56
CA GLU A 145 10.16 6.16 -6.06
C GLU A 145 9.47 5.39 -7.20
N VAL A 146 9.38 4.08 -7.04
CA VAL A 146 8.67 3.16 -7.92
C VAL A 146 7.83 2.26 -7.04
N PHE A 147 6.57 2.03 -7.40
CA PHE A 147 5.75 1.06 -6.71
C PHE A 147 5.42 -0.13 -7.61
N ASP A 148 5.29 -1.30 -7.01
CA ASP A 148 4.98 -2.54 -7.70
C ASP A 148 4.00 -3.41 -6.89
N ASN A 149 3.40 -4.40 -7.55
CA ASN A 149 2.67 -5.47 -6.89
C ASN A 149 3.40 -6.78 -7.18
N THR A 150 3.90 -7.44 -6.15
CA THR A 150 4.76 -8.62 -6.29
C THR A 150 4.09 -9.88 -5.76
N HIS A 151 4.55 -11.00 -6.30
CA HIS A 151 4.23 -12.34 -5.82
C HIS A 151 5.53 -13.15 -5.75
N ASP A 152 5.82 -13.69 -4.57
CA ASP A 152 7.06 -14.42 -4.29
C ASP A 152 6.82 -15.48 -3.19
N GLN A 153 7.89 -16.12 -2.72
CA GLN A 153 7.83 -17.16 -1.70
C GLN A 153 7.34 -16.67 -0.31
N TRP A 154 7.41 -15.38 -0.02
CA TRP A 154 6.91 -14.77 1.23
C TRP A 154 5.43 -14.37 1.12
N GLY A 155 4.91 -14.21 -0.10
CA GLY A 155 3.48 -14.03 -0.35
C GLY A 155 3.14 -13.06 -1.48
N ASN A 156 2.14 -12.21 -1.24
CA ASN A 156 1.67 -11.20 -2.19
C ASN A 156 1.78 -9.82 -1.55
N PHE A 157 2.43 -8.89 -2.23
CA PHE A 157 2.76 -7.60 -1.63
C PHE A 157 2.43 -6.43 -2.54
N ARG A 158 2.17 -5.29 -1.89
CA ARG A 158 2.35 -3.97 -2.46
C ARG A 158 3.71 -3.46 -2.00
N SER A 159 4.60 -3.19 -2.96
CA SER A 159 5.99 -2.85 -2.69
C SER A 159 6.31 -1.42 -3.13
N ILE A 160 7.22 -0.78 -2.43
CA ILE A 160 7.91 0.44 -2.87
C ILE A 160 9.39 0.18 -3.04
N TYR A 161 9.98 0.76 -4.07
CA TYR A 161 11.40 0.82 -4.33
C TYR A 161 11.84 2.28 -4.35
N LEU A 162 12.81 2.62 -3.52
CA LEU A 162 13.45 3.94 -3.50
C LEU A 162 14.85 3.82 -4.10
N PRO A 163 15.06 4.25 -5.36
CA PRO A 163 16.37 4.21 -6.00
C PRO A 163 17.36 5.14 -5.33
N ARG A 164 18.54 4.62 -5.00
CA ARG A 164 19.64 5.38 -4.41
C ARG A 164 20.96 4.99 -5.08
N LYS A 165 21.95 5.84 -4.88
CA LYS A 165 23.34 5.58 -5.28
C LYS A 165 24.24 5.93 -4.10
N THR A 166 25.27 5.12 -3.89
CA THR A 166 26.34 5.49 -2.95
C THR A 166 27.11 6.69 -3.51
N ARG A 167 27.99 7.27 -2.71
CA ARG A 167 28.91 8.31 -3.18
C ARG A 167 29.81 7.86 -4.35
N SER A 168 30.09 6.56 -4.49
CA SER A 168 30.86 6.02 -5.60
C SER A 168 30.04 5.86 -6.89
N GLY A 169 28.71 5.91 -6.78
CA GLY A 169 27.77 5.71 -7.87
C GLY A 169 27.11 4.33 -7.91
N THR A 170 27.44 3.43 -6.99
CA THR A 170 26.85 2.08 -6.92
C THR A 170 25.34 2.16 -6.65
N PRO A 171 24.48 1.64 -7.55
CA PRO A 171 23.03 1.71 -7.38
C PRO A 171 22.54 0.67 -6.37
N TYR A 172 21.58 1.07 -5.53
CA TYR A 172 20.89 0.19 -4.60
C TYR A 172 19.44 0.64 -4.42
N LEU A 173 18.60 -0.26 -3.91
CA LEU A 173 17.21 0.03 -3.58
C LEU A 173 17.00 -0.08 -2.07
N LEU A 174 16.26 0.89 -1.53
CA LEU A 174 15.61 0.76 -0.24
C LEU A 174 14.15 0.40 -0.48
N CYS A 175 13.67 -0.64 0.17
CA CYS A 175 12.38 -1.22 -0.15
C CYS A 175 11.55 -1.48 1.11
N ALA A 176 10.24 -1.50 0.92
CA ALA A 176 9.29 -1.92 1.93
C ALA A 176 8.06 -2.56 1.27
N ASP A 177 7.43 -3.47 2.01
CA ASP A 177 6.26 -4.22 1.56
C ASP A 177 5.13 -4.15 2.59
N VAL A 178 3.89 -4.13 2.11
CA VAL A 178 2.69 -4.48 2.90
C VAL A 178 1.97 -5.64 2.23
N ARG A 179 1.26 -6.46 2.99
CA ARG A 179 0.50 -7.57 2.39
C ARG A 179 -0.59 -7.01 1.49
N LEU A 180 -0.73 -7.58 0.29
CA LEU A 180 -1.78 -7.16 -0.63
C LEU A 180 -3.19 -7.42 -0.06
N SER A 181 -3.34 -8.40 0.84
CA SER A 181 -4.58 -8.62 1.59
C SER A 181 -4.97 -7.42 2.45
N GLU A 182 -4.01 -6.71 3.05
CA GLU A 182 -4.31 -5.49 3.84
C GLU A 182 -4.85 -4.36 2.94
N VAL A 183 -4.34 -4.27 1.71
CA VAL A 183 -4.85 -3.35 0.69
C VAL A 183 -6.30 -3.70 0.34
N VAL A 184 -6.63 -4.98 0.22
CA VAL A 184 -7.98 -5.46 -0.13
C VAL A 184 -8.96 -5.35 1.06
N ASP A 185 -8.54 -5.72 2.27
CA ASP A 185 -9.36 -5.67 3.48
C ASP A 185 -9.71 -4.22 3.84
N SER A 186 -8.76 -3.31 3.66
CA SER A 186 -8.99 -1.86 3.71
C SER A 186 -10.16 -1.47 2.78
N GLN A 187 -10.14 -1.91 1.51
CA GLN A 187 -11.20 -1.63 0.56
C GLN A 187 -12.56 -2.21 0.99
N LEU A 188 -12.58 -3.44 1.53
CA LEU A 188 -13.81 -4.10 2.02
C LEU A 188 -14.44 -3.38 3.22
N ARG A 189 -13.63 -2.98 4.21
CA ARG A 189 -14.11 -2.20 5.37
C ARG A 189 -14.80 -0.92 4.94
N TYR A 190 -14.23 -0.25 3.93
CA TYR A 190 -14.81 0.97 3.40
C TYR A 190 -16.10 0.75 2.62
N LEU A 191 -16.22 -0.37 1.88
CA LEU A 191 -17.48 -0.78 1.26
C LEU A 191 -18.59 -1.00 2.31
N LEU A 192 -18.25 -1.54 3.49
CA LEU A 192 -19.20 -1.70 4.59
C LEU A 192 -19.62 -0.34 5.20
N GLU A 193 -18.68 0.55 5.49
CA GLU A 193 -18.99 1.91 5.96
C GLU A 193 -19.83 2.69 4.95
N PHE A 194 -19.58 2.46 3.66
CA PHE A 194 -20.36 2.99 2.56
C PHE A 194 -21.80 2.44 2.58
N ALA A 195 -21.97 1.12 2.66
CA ALA A 195 -23.29 0.49 2.74
C ALA A 195 -24.10 0.99 3.95
N LEU A 196 -23.46 1.12 5.11
CA LEU A 196 -24.09 1.66 6.32
C LEU A 196 -24.52 3.12 6.14
N SER A 197 -23.70 3.94 5.48
CA SER A 197 -24.04 5.35 5.19
C SER A 197 -25.24 5.44 4.23
N ALA A 198 -25.30 4.59 3.22
CA ALA A 198 -26.41 4.55 2.27
C ALA A 198 -27.72 4.10 2.96
N VAL A 199 -27.66 3.07 3.82
CA VAL A 199 -28.80 2.62 4.63
C VAL A 199 -29.28 3.73 5.57
N PHE A 200 -28.37 4.43 6.24
CA PHE A 200 -28.71 5.54 7.13
C PHE A 200 -29.45 6.67 6.39
N LEU A 201 -28.94 7.09 5.22
CA LEU A 201 -29.60 8.11 4.40
C LEU A 201 -30.96 7.65 3.89
N PHE A 202 -31.08 6.38 3.49
CA PHE A 202 -32.36 5.80 3.12
C PHE A 202 -33.38 5.85 4.27
N LEU A 203 -32.98 5.45 5.48
CA LEU A 203 -33.84 5.48 6.67
C LEU A 203 -34.33 6.89 7.01
N ILE A 204 -33.48 7.91 6.90
CA ILE A 204 -33.87 9.31 7.14
C ILE A 204 -34.84 9.81 6.07
N SER A 205 -34.73 9.33 4.83
CA SER A 205 -35.66 9.69 3.76
C SER A 205 -37.01 8.96 3.84
N LEU A 206 -37.08 7.83 4.56
CA LEU A 206 -38.25 6.97 4.64
C LEU A 206 -39.51 7.66 5.19
N PRO A 207 -39.47 8.49 6.26
CA PRO A 207 -40.64 9.22 6.74
C PRO A 207 -41.19 10.20 5.70
N LEU A 208 -40.30 10.83 4.92
CA LEU A 208 -40.65 11.72 3.82
C LEU A 208 -41.42 10.94 2.74
N LEU A 209 -40.88 9.78 2.34
CA LEU A 209 -41.48 8.87 1.35
C LEU A 209 -42.83 8.28 1.83
N LEU A 210 -42.95 7.95 3.11
CA LEU A 210 -44.18 7.41 3.70
C LEU A 210 -45.27 8.49 3.82
N LYS A 211 -44.91 9.73 4.18
CA LYS A 211 -45.83 10.87 4.16
C LYS A 211 -46.35 11.14 2.74
N LEU A 212 -45.46 11.06 1.74
CA LEU A 212 -45.76 11.15 0.31
C LEU A 212 -46.73 10.05 -0.20
N ARG A 213 -46.76 8.88 0.43
CA ARG A 213 -47.69 7.78 0.08
C ARG A 213 -49.07 7.94 0.72
N ARG A 214 -49.16 8.59 1.89
CA ARG A 214 -50.43 8.83 2.62
C ARG A 214 -51.25 10.02 2.09
N GLU A 215 -50.63 10.93 1.33
CA GLU A 215 -51.31 12.07 0.69
C GLU A 215 -51.83 11.78 -0.74
N LYS A 216 -51.79 10.52 -1.18
CA LYS A 216 -52.46 10.01 -2.41
C LYS A 216 -53.78 9.36 -2.06
#